data_AF-A0A367JWQ5-F1
#
_entry.id   AF-A0A367JWQ5-F1
#
_cell.length_a   1.000
_cell.length_b   1.000
_cell.length_c   1.000
_cell.angle_alpha   90.00
_cell.angle_beta   90.00
_cell.angle_gamma   90.00
#
_symmetry.space_group_name_H-M   'P 1'
#
loop_
_entity.id
_entity.type
_entity.pdbx_description
1 polymer ?
#
loop_
_entity_poly.entity_id
_entity_poly.type
_entity_poly.pdbx_seq_one_letter_code
_entity_poly.pdbx_strand_id
1 'polypeptide(L)'
;ILEYFEKHGRNGRGSMFKGVLSPVVGLAGLNAILFVSYGSIIRYFEQQYPNDKDPSLMQVYIAGTGAGFACFLLSTPTDLVKIKTQISKLPKTSWQITKEVYYTSGIRGFYQGGLVTAIRDSPSYGIYFWVYEGLKRVLQVNPIESEAWKLLLAGGMAGTVSWASIYPIDVVKSRLQMQKQVKGDNEARRLLMTDQPYASIRDCVMRSYRTEGLGVFFRGLWPTLLRAFPVNAVTFYTYEIMMSFLQNL
;
A
#
# COMPACT_ATOMS: atom_id res chain seq x y z
N ILE A 1 17.03 -6.69 -16.97
CA ILE A 1 16.05 -5.86 -17.72
C ILE A 1 16.06 -6.24 -19.20
N LEU A 2 17.21 -6.31 -19.87
CA LEU A 2 17.32 -6.75 -21.27
C LEU A 2 16.88 -8.22 -21.50
N GLU A 3 17.23 -9.16 -20.62
CA GLU A 3 16.73 -10.55 -20.68
C GLU A 3 15.20 -10.68 -20.45
N TYR A 4 14.58 -9.73 -19.75
CA TYR A 4 13.13 -9.74 -19.50
C TYR A 4 12.35 -9.32 -20.76
N PHE A 5 12.92 -8.40 -21.54
CA PHE A 5 12.38 -7.95 -22.82
C PHE A 5 12.56 -8.98 -23.93
N GLU A 6 13.69 -9.69 -23.97
CA GLU A 6 13.96 -10.68 -25.03
C GLU A 6 13.05 -11.92 -24.93
N LYS A 7 12.70 -12.35 -23.70
CA LYS A 7 11.78 -13.47 -23.47
C LYS A 7 10.30 -13.15 -23.74
N HIS A 8 9.93 -11.86 -23.76
CA HIS A 8 8.56 -11.39 -24.00
C HIS A 8 8.35 -10.76 -25.38
N GLY A 9 9.41 -10.54 -26.16
CA GLY A 9 9.34 -9.93 -27.50
C GLY A 9 8.62 -10.76 -28.57
N ARG A 10 8.21 -11.98 -28.26
CA ARG A 10 7.60 -12.92 -29.23
C ARG A 10 6.10 -13.13 -29.10
N ASN A 11 5.47 -12.56 -28.07
CA ASN A 11 4.02 -12.67 -27.86
C ASN A 11 3.36 -11.32 -28.13
N GLY A 12 2.53 -11.25 -29.17
CA GLY A 12 1.89 -10.03 -29.67
C GLY A 12 1.07 -9.24 -28.62
N ARG A 13 0.55 -8.08 -29.03
CA ARG A 13 -0.16 -7.07 -28.20
C ARG A 13 -1.13 -7.61 -27.13
N GLY A 14 -1.71 -8.80 -27.29
CA GLY A 14 -2.54 -9.47 -26.27
C GLY A 14 -1.78 -10.07 -25.06
N SER A 15 -0.44 -10.18 -25.11
CA SER A 15 0.39 -10.69 -24.02
C SER A 15 0.58 -9.70 -22.88
N MET A 16 0.47 -8.39 -23.14
CA MET A 16 0.62 -7.34 -22.13
C MET A 16 -0.54 -7.30 -21.13
N PHE A 17 -1.71 -7.81 -21.51
CA PHE A 17 -2.90 -7.84 -20.65
C PHE A 17 -3.14 -9.21 -20.00
N LYS A 18 -2.48 -10.28 -20.48
CA LYS A 18 -2.54 -11.60 -19.86
C LYS A 18 -1.84 -11.57 -18.50
N GLY A 19 -2.63 -11.59 -17.43
CA GLY A 19 -2.14 -11.58 -16.06
C GLY A 19 -2.44 -10.30 -15.28
N VAL A 20 -2.95 -9.24 -15.93
CA VAL A 20 -3.37 -7.99 -15.25
C VAL A 20 -4.69 -8.17 -14.48
N LEU A 21 -5.57 -9.05 -14.97
CA LEU A 21 -6.89 -9.27 -14.39
C LEU A 21 -6.83 -9.80 -12.95
N SER A 22 -5.92 -10.73 -12.65
CA SER A 22 -5.82 -11.33 -11.31
C SER A 22 -5.42 -10.30 -10.22
N PRO A 23 -4.41 -9.45 -10.43
CA PRO A 23 -4.13 -8.31 -9.56
C PRO A 23 -5.28 -7.31 -9.44
N VAL A 24 -5.96 -6.98 -10.55
CA VAL A 24 -7.07 -6.00 -10.56
C VAL A 24 -8.27 -6.51 -9.76
N VAL A 25 -8.68 -7.77 -9.96
CA VAL A 25 -9.78 -8.39 -9.22
C VAL A 25 -9.44 -8.49 -7.73
N GLY A 26 -8.20 -8.87 -7.40
CA GLY A 26 -7.73 -8.89 -6.01
C GLY A 26 -7.76 -7.50 -5.36
N LEU A 27 -7.35 -6.46 -6.08
CA LEU A 27 -7.38 -5.08 -5.62
C LEU A 27 -8.82 -4.57 -5.44
N ALA A 28 -9.71 -4.90 -6.37
CA ALA A 28 -11.13 -4.56 -6.28
C ALA A 28 -11.80 -5.21 -5.05
N GLY A 29 -11.51 -6.49 -4.79
CA GLY A 29 -12.00 -7.19 -3.59
C GLY A 29 -11.50 -6.55 -2.29
N LEU A 30 -10.22 -6.19 -2.22
CA LEU A 30 -9.66 -5.50 -1.05
C LEU A 30 -10.26 -4.11 -0.83
N ASN A 31 -10.44 -3.33 -1.91
CA ASN A 31 -11.08 -2.03 -1.84
C ASN A 31 -12.57 -2.14 -1.45
N ALA A 32 -13.28 -3.16 -1.92
CA ALA A 32 -14.66 -3.41 -1.50
C ALA A 32 -14.74 -3.65 0.02
N ILE A 33 -13.85 -4.49 0.56
CA ILE A 33 -13.77 -4.74 2.01
C ILE A 33 -13.43 -3.45 2.77
N LEU A 34 -12.52 -2.63 2.23
CA LEU A 34 -12.15 -1.34 2.82
C LEU A 34 -13.38 -0.44 2.97
N PHE A 35 -14.11 -0.21 1.87
CA PHE A 35 -15.26 0.68 1.88
C PHE A 35 -16.45 0.13 2.67
N VAL A 36 -16.70 -1.19 2.62
CA VAL A 36 -17.75 -1.83 3.43
C VAL A 36 -17.44 -1.71 4.91
N SER A 37 -16.19 -2.00 5.31
CA SER A 37 -15.77 -1.92 6.71
C SER A 37 -15.80 -0.47 7.22
N TYR A 38 -15.27 0.46 6.40
CA TYR A 38 -15.31 1.90 6.69
C TYR A 38 -16.74 2.39 6.87
N GLY A 39 -17.62 2.10 5.90
CA GLY A 39 -19.02 2.50 5.95
C GLY A 39 -19.77 1.88 7.13
N SER A 40 -19.49 0.63 7.49
CA SER A 40 -20.10 -0.02 8.66
C SER A 40 -19.72 0.68 9.96
N ILE A 41 -18.45 1.07 10.12
CA ILE A 41 -17.96 1.77 11.32
C ILE A 41 -18.51 3.20 11.39
N ILE A 42 -18.56 3.92 10.27
CA ILE A 42 -19.16 5.26 10.22
C ILE A 42 -20.65 5.21 10.59
N ARG A 43 -21.41 4.27 10.02
CA ARG A 43 -22.85 4.11 10.34
C ARG A 43 -23.09 3.78 11.80
N TYR A 44 -22.18 3.02 12.43
CA TYR A 44 -22.22 2.79 13.87
C TYR A 44 -22.04 4.08 14.67
N PHE A 45 -21.09 4.95 14.27
CA PHE A 45 -20.92 6.25 14.92
C PHE A 45 -22.10 7.21 14.68
N GLU A 46 -22.67 7.24 13.48
CA GLU A 46 -23.86 8.04 13.15
C GLU A 46 -25.07 7.63 14.01
N GLN A 47 -25.27 6.32 14.21
CA GLN A 47 -26.34 5.80 15.06
C GLN A 47 -26.15 6.20 16.54
N GLN A 48 -24.90 6.29 17.00
CA GLN A 48 -24.56 6.66 18.38
C GLN A 48 -24.66 8.17 18.63
N TYR A 49 -24.43 9.00 17.61
CA TYR A 49 -24.46 10.47 17.68
C TYR A 49 -25.39 11.07 16.61
N PRO A 50 -26.71 10.85 16.71
CA PRO A 50 -27.67 11.22 15.65
C PRO A 50 -27.87 12.74 15.45
N ASN A 51 -27.37 13.57 16.38
CA ASN A 51 -27.50 15.03 16.30
C ASN A 51 -26.35 15.72 15.53
N ASP A 52 -25.25 15.01 15.25
CA ASP A 52 -24.16 15.54 14.44
C ASP A 52 -24.48 15.35 12.95
N LYS A 53 -24.48 16.44 12.19
CA LYS A 53 -24.76 16.41 10.74
C LYS A 53 -23.67 15.73 9.92
N ASP A 54 -22.42 15.73 10.41
CA ASP A 54 -21.26 15.14 9.74
C ASP A 54 -20.38 14.40 10.76
N PRO A 55 -19.81 13.22 10.41
CA PRO A 55 -18.94 12.47 11.31
C PRO A 55 -17.70 13.29 11.66
N SER A 56 -17.25 13.25 12.92
CA SER A 56 -16.03 13.95 13.33
C SER A 56 -14.81 13.40 12.59
N LEU A 57 -13.80 14.24 12.32
CA LEU A 57 -12.55 13.80 11.69
C LEU A 57 -11.89 12.65 12.46
N MET A 58 -12.01 12.62 13.79
CA MET A 58 -11.48 11.51 14.60
C MET A 58 -12.28 10.21 14.41
N GLN A 59 -13.60 10.30 14.23
CA GLN A 59 -14.43 9.12 13.90
C GLN A 59 -14.06 8.58 12.52
N VAL A 60 -13.79 9.48 11.56
CA VAL A 60 -13.29 9.13 10.23
C VAL A 60 -11.93 8.46 10.28
N TYR A 61 -11.01 8.98 11.09
CA TYR A 61 -9.71 8.35 11.32
C TYR A 61 -9.86 6.93 11.91
N ILE A 62 -10.67 6.77 12.96
CA ILE A 62 -10.90 5.47 13.61
C ILE A 62 -11.56 4.48 12.63
N ALA A 63 -12.55 4.93 11.86
CA ALA A 63 -13.19 4.13 10.81
C ALA A 63 -12.19 3.70 9.74
N GLY A 64 -11.32 4.62 9.29
CA GLY A 64 -10.24 4.32 8.34
C GLY A 64 -9.25 3.31 8.89
N THR A 65 -8.85 3.43 10.14
CA THR A 65 -7.94 2.48 10.79
C THR A 65 -8.58 1.10 11.00
N GLY A 66 -9.84 1.06 11.43
CA GLY A 66 -10.59 -0.19 11.57
C GLY A 66 -10.80 -0.90 10.22
N ALA A 67 -11.10 -0.15 9.16
CA ALA A 67 -11.21 -0.67 7.81
C ALA A 67 -9.87 -1.22 7.29
N GLY A 68 -8.76 -0.50 7.53
CA GLY A 68 -7.42 -0.98 7.20
C GLY A 68 -7.06 -2.27 7.92
N PHE A 69 -7.48 -2.42 9.19
CA PHE A 69 -7.30 -3.66 9.95
C PHE A 69 -8.14 -4.82 9.40
N ALA A 70 -9.38 -4.56 8.97
CA ALA A 70 -10.21 -5.58 8.33
C ALA A 70 -9.61 -6.06 7.00
N CYS A 71 -9.13 -5.13 6.16
CA CYS A 71 -8.41 -5.45 4.93
C CYS A 71 -7.17 -6.31 5.19
N PHE A 72 -6.42 -5.99 6.26
CA PHE A 72 -5.22 -6.73 6.65
C PHE A 72 -5.47 -8.23 6.86
N LEU A 73 -6.62 -8.60 7.44
CA LEU A 73 -6.94 -10.01 7.70
C LEU A 73 -7.05 -10.85 6.41
N LEU A 74 -7.45 -10.22 5.30
CA LEU A 74 -7.58 -10.90 4.00
C LEU A 74 -6.37 -10.67 3.08
N SER A 75 -5.72 -9.51 3.15
CA SER A 75 -4.58 -9.20 2.29
C SER A 75 -3.33 -9.99 2.68
N THR A 76 -3.06 -10.12 3.98
CA THR A 76 -1.84 -10.76 4.50
C THR A 76 -1.60 -12.19 4.01
N PRO A 77 -2.57 -13.13 4.10
CA PRO A 77 -2.36 -14.47 3.57
C PRO A 77 -2.12 -14.44 2.05
N THR A 78 -2.84 -13.58 1.33
CA THR A 78 -2.71 -13.41 -0.12
C THR A 78 -1.32 -12.90 -0.51
N ASP A 79 -0.83 -11.88 0.20
CA ASP A 79 0.48 -11.26 -0.04
C ASP A 79 1.62 -12.21 0.32
N LEU A 80 1.50 -12.97 1.41
CA LEU A 80 2.48 -13.99 1.78
C LEU A 80 2.63 -15.04 0.68
N VAL A 81 1.51 -15.55 0.17
CA VAL A 81 1.52 -16.55 -0.92
C VAL A 81 2.13 -15.94 -2.17
N LYS A 82 1.73 -14.73 -2.57
CA LYS A 82 2.32 -14.04 -3.74
C LYS A 82 3.82 -13.86 -3.61
N ILE A 83 4.31 -13.39 -2.47
CA ILE A 83 5.73 -13.20 -2.21
C ILE A 83 6.46 -14.54 -2.28
N LYS A 84 5.96 -15.59 -1.61
CA LYS A 84 6.55 -16.93 -1.66
C LYS A 84 6.56 -17.52 -3.08
N THR A 85 5.54 -17.24 -3.89
CA THR A 85 5.49 -17.66 -5.29
C THR A 85 6.56 -16.92 -6.11
N GLN A 86 6.72 -15.61 -5.92
CA GLN A 86 7.67 -14.78 -6.66
C GLN A 86 9.14 -15.08 -6.31
N ILE A 87 9.43 -15.45 -5.06
CA ILE A 87 10.81 -15.79 -4.63
C ILE A 87 11.18 -17.26 -4.89
N SER A 88 10.21 -18.13 -5.17
CA SER A 88 10.46 -19.55 -5.39
C SER A 88 11.25 -19.75 -6.69
N LYS A 89 12.44 -20.35 -6.59
CA LYS A 89 13.27 -20.71 -7.76
C LYS A 89 12.61 -21.81 -8.61
N LEU A 90 11.77 -22.64 -8.00
CA LEU A 90 11.00 -23.67 -8.68
C LEU A 90 9.61 -23.11 -9.04
N PRO A 91 9.05 -23.46 -10.22
CA PRO A 91 7.70 -23.06 -10.61
C PRO A 91 6.68 -23.79 -9.72
N LYS A 92 6.40 -23.23 -8.55
CA LYS A 92 5.36 -23.68 -7.64
C LYS A 92 4.09 -22.89 -7.90
N THR A 93 2.95 -23.56 -7.90
CA THR A 93 1.65 -22.89 -7.98
C THR A 93 1.32 -22.23 -6.63
N SER A 94 0.53 -21.16 -6.64
CA SER A 94 0.05 -20.51 -5.41
C SER A 94 -0.60 -21.51 -4.45
N TRP A 95 -1.32 -22.51 -4.99
CA TRP A 95 -1.93 -23.57 -4.20
C TRP A 95 -0.93 -24.47 -3.49
N GLN A 96 0.15 -24.87 -4.17
CA GLN A 96 1.21 -25.69 -3.55
C GLN A 96 1.88 -24.95 -2.39
N ILE A 97 2.13 -23.65 -2.55
CA ILE A 97 2.71 -22.81 -1.51
C ILE A 97 1.74 -22.62 -0.35
N THR A 98 0.46 -22.36 -0.61
CA THR A 98 -0.57 -22.29 0.44
C THR A 98 -0.63 -23.58 1.24
N LYS A 99 -0.64 -24.74 0.55
CA LYS A 99 -0.64 -26.05 1.19
C LYS A 99 0.61 -26.24 2.05
N GLU A 100 1.78 -25.96 1.50
CA GLU A 100 3.07 -26.05 2.20
C GLU A 100 3.10 -25.22 3.48
N VAL A 101 2.66 -23.95 3.43
CA VAL A 101 2.58 -23.05 4.59
C VAL A 101 1.60 -23.57 5.64
N TYR A 102 0.44 -24.05 5.21
CA TYR A 102 -0.56 -24.60 6.11
C TYR A 102 -0.03 -25.83 6.88
N TYR A 103 0.65 -26.76 6.21
CA TYR A 103 1.19 -27.96 6.87
C TYR A 103 2.44 -27.67 7.72
N THR A 104 3.26 -26.68 7.39
CA THR A 104 4.48 -26.37 8.16
C THR A 104 4.24 -25.47 9.37
N SER A 105 3.33 -24.49 9.26
CA SER A 105 3.18 -23.45 10.30
C SER A 105 1.71 -23.18 10.67
N GLY A 106 0.77 -23.92 10.09
CA GLY A 106 -0.66 -23.75 10.33
C GLY A 106 -1.16 -22.36 9.91
N ILE A 107 -2.32 -21.99 10.48
CA ILE A 107 -2.96 -20.69 10.23
C ILE A 107 -2.05 -19.53 10.69
N ARG A 108 -1.32 -19.70 11.79
CA ARG A 108 -0.38 -18.68 12.31
C ARG A 108 0.77 -18.39 11.34
N GLY A 109 1.17 -19.37 10.52
CA GLY A 109 2.16 -19.20 9.46
C GLY A 109 1.77 -18.14 8.43
N PHE A 110 0.47 -18.00 8.13
CA PHE A 110 -0.02 -17.01 7.17
C PHE A 110 0.08 -15.57 7.68
N TYR A 111 0.11 -15.39 9.00
CA TYR A 111 0.19 -14.06 9.64
C TYR A 111 1.59 -13.75 10.19
N GLN A 112 2.58 -14.60 9.91
CA GLN A 112 3.94 -14.41 10.38
C GLN A 112 4.58 -13.16 9.72
N GLY A 113 4.80 -12.11 10.50
CA GLY A 113 5.22 -10.79 10.01
C GLY A 113 4.06 -9.87 9.60
N GLY A 114 2.84 -10.39 9.53
CA GLY A 114 1.62 -9.65 9.23
C GLY A 114 1.29 -8.57 10.26
N LEU A 115 1.49 -8.85 11.56
CA LEU A 115 1.27 -7.85 12.63
C LEU A 115 2.03 -6.54 12.40
N VAL A 116 3.27 -6.61 11.89
CA VAL A 116 4.09 -5.43 11.57
C VAL A 116 3.55 -4.69 10.34
N THR A 117 2.86 -5.39 9.44
CA THR A 117 2.14 -4.79 8.32
C THR A 117 0.82 -4.17 8.79
N ALA A 118 0.06 -4.83 9.66
CA ALA A 118 -1.16 -4.27 10.27
C ALA A 118 -0.89 -2.97 11.03
N ILE A 119 0.13 -2.96 11.89
CA ILE A 119 0.52 -1.78 12.67
C ILE A 119 0.95 -0.61 11.78
N ARG A 120 1.45 -0.88 10.56
CA ARG A 120 1.82 0.14 9.58
C ARG A 120 0.63 0.60 8.75
N ASP A 121 -0.14 -0.35 8.22
CA ASP A 121 -1.15 -0.10 7.20
C ASP A 121 -2.43 0.47 7.83
N SER A 122 -2.84 -0.02 9.01
CA SER A 122 -4.06 0.45 9.67
C SER A 122 -4.01 1.95 10.01
N PRO A 123 -2.96 2.49 10.67
CA PRO A 123 -2.88 3.94 10.92
C PRO A 123 -2.81 4.75 9.63
N SER A 124 -2.14 4.22 8.59
CA SER A 124 -2.05 4.91 7.30
C SER A 124 -3.41 5.09 6.62
N TYR A 125 -4.25 4.06 6.60
CA TYR A 125 -5.62 4.21 6.09
C TYR A 125 -6.43 5.22 6.93
N GLY A 126 -6.21 5.27 8.24
CA GLY A 126 -6.78 6.32 9.10
C GLY A 126 -6.35 7.72 8.66
N ILE A 127 -5.05 7.94 8.47
CA ILE A 127 -4.50 9.23 7.99
C ILE A 127 -5.05 9.57 6.60
N TYR A 128 -5.12 8.60 5.70
CA TYR A 128 -5.69 8.78 4.36
C TYR A 128 -7.12 9.32 4.44
N PHE A 129 -8.02 8.63 5.16
CA PHE A 129 -9.41 9.08 5.27
C PHE A 129 -9.54 10.39 6.04
N TRP A 130 -8.72 10.62 7.06
CA TRP A 130 -8.67 11.87 7.82
C TRP A 130 -8.31 13.08 6.94
N VAL A 131 -7.22 12.96 6.16
CA VAL A 131 -6.79 14.03 5.24
C VAL A 131 -7.80 14.20 4.11
N TYR A 132 -8.32 13.10 3.56
CA TYR A 132 -9.32 13.14 2.50
C TYR A 132 -10.58 13.89 2.94
N GLU A 133 -11.11 13.57 4.11
CA GLU A 133 -12.29 14.24 4.68
C GLU A 133 -12.00 15.70 5.02
N GLY A 134 -10.85 15.99 5.65
CA GLY A 134 -10.44 17.35 5.96
C GLY A 134 -10.33 18.23 4.71
N LEU A 135 -9.73 17.71 3.63
CA LEU A 135 -9.61 18.42 2.37
C LEU A 135 -10.94 18.64 1.67
N LYS A 136 -11.86 17.66 1.70
CA LYS A 136 -13.22 17.85 1.18
C LYS A 136 -13.95 19.01 1.88
N ARG A 137 -13.78 19.12 3.21
CA ARG A 137 -14.37 20.22 4.00
C ARG A 137 -13.75 21.57 3.66
N VAL A 138 -12.42 21.64 3.55
CA VAL A 138 -11.70 22.87 3.20
C VAL A 138 -12.04 23.33 1.78
N LEU A 139 -12.13 22.40 0.82
CA LEU A 139 -12.47 22.68 -0.56
C LEU A 139 -13.97 22.92 -0.80
N GLN A 140 -14.80 22.80 0.25
CA GLN A 140 -16.25 22.92 0.21
C GLN A 140 -16.83 22.10 -0.97
N VAL A 141 -16.48 20.81 -1.02
CA VAL A 141 -16.92 19.93 -2.10
C VAL A 141 -18.43 19.75 -1.98
N ASN A 142 -19.16 20.34 -2.93
CA ASN A 142 -20.60 20.19 -3.00
C ASN A 142 -20.96 18.78 -3.50
N PRO A 143 -21.89 18.05 -2.85
CA PRO A 143 -22.32 16.73 -3.33
C PRO A 143 -23.10 16.78 -4.65
N ILE A 144 -23.69 17.93 -4.97
CA ILE A 144 -24.64 18.14 -6.08
C ILE A 144 -23.89 18.53 -7.36
N GLU A 145 -22.98 19.50 -7.24
CA GLU A 145 -22.01 19.82 -8.28
C GLU A 145 -20.78 18.96 -8.00
N SER A 146 -20.79 17.73 -8.50
CA SER A 146 -19.66 16.79 -8.34
C SER A 146 -18.42 17.37 -9.03
N GLU A 147 -17.71 18.23 -8.31
CA GLU A 147 -16.46 18.83 -8.73
C GLU A 147 -15.37 17.79 -8.58
N ALA A 148 -15.33 16.80 -9.48
CA ALA A 148 -14.40 15.71 -9.25
C ALA A 148 -12.94 16.12 -9.40
N TRP A 149 -12.63 17.29 -9.97
CA TRP A 149 -11.29 17.86 -9.83
C TRP A 149 -10.92 18.10 -8.35
N LYS A 150 -11.86 18.59 -7.51
CA LYS A 150 -11.67 18.72 -6.05
C LYS A 150 -11.56 17.37 -5.37
N LEU A 151 -12.38 16.38 -5.76
CA LEU A 151 -12.30 15.01 -5.22
C LEU A 151 -10.95 14.34 -5.57
N LEU A 152 -10.46 14.55 -6.79
CA LEU A 152 -9.17 14.05 -7.25
C LEU A 152 -8.02 14.73 -6.52
N LEU A 153 -8.05 16.04 -6.35
CA LEU A 153 -7.05 16.76 -5.55
C LEU A 153 -7.07 16.30 -4.09
N ALA A 154 -8.25 16.15 -3.49
CA ALA A 154 -8.39 15.66 -2.12
C ALA A 154 -7.84 14.23 -1.98
N GLY A 155 -8.17 13.33 -2.91
CA GLY A 155 -7.66 11.96 -2.93
C GLY A 155 -6.15 11.88 -3.18
N GLY A 156 -5.62 12.67 -4.12
CA GLY A 156 -4.20 12.72 -4.44
C GLY A 156 -3.34 13.28 -3.30
N MET A 157 -3.80 14.35 -2.66
CA MET A 157 -3.13 14.90 -1.48
C MET A 157 -3.23 13.96 -0.27
N ALA A 158 -4.40 13.37 -0.02
CA ALA A 158 -4.58 12.37 1.03
C ALA A 158 -3.66 11.16 0.84
N GLY A 159 -3.55 10.65 -0.40
CA GLY A 159 -2.61 9.60 -0.76
C GLY A 159 -1.16 10.02 -0.55
N THR A 160 -0.79 11.24 -0.91
CA THR A 160 0.58 11.75 -0.73
C THR A 160 0.94 11.85 0.75
N VAL A 161 0.04 12.38 1.58
CA VAL A 161 0.27 12.51 3.03
C VAL A 161 0.30 11.15 3.71
N SER A 162 -0.60 10.22 3.35
CA SER A 162 -0.58 8.87 3.91
C SER A 162 0.71 8.14 3.55
N TRP A 163 1.17 8.23 2.30
CA TRP A 163 2.45 7.66 1.87
C TRP A 163 3.63 8.31 2.59
N ALA A 164 3.66 9.64 2.72
CA ALA A 164 4.72 10.34 3.43
C ALA A 164 4.81 9.91 4.91
N SER A 165 3.66 9.63 5.55
CA SER A 165 3.63 9.15 6.94
C SER A 165 4.19 7.74 7.10
N ILE A 166 3.99 6.86 6.11
CA ILE A 166 4.51 5.49 6.12
C ILE A 166 5.99 5.43 5.72
N TYR A 167 6.43 6.36 4.87
CA TYR A 167 7.72 6.30 4.18
C TYR A 167 8.93 5.99 5.10
N PRO A 168 9.06 6.57 6.31
CA PRO A 168 10.15 6.22 7.23
C PRO A 168 10.15 4.74 7.63
N ILE A 169 8.98 4.14 7.84
CA ILE A 169 8.82 2.72 8.20
C ILE A 169 9.25 1.84 7.03
N ASP A 170 8.91 2.24 5.80
CA ASP A 170 9.30 1.50 4.60
C ASP A 170 10.82 1.55 4.36
N VAL A 171 11.47 2.71 4.56
CA VAL A 171 12.94 2.82 4.48
C VAL A 171 13.63 1.87 5.46
N VAL A 172 13.14 1.81 6.71
CA VAL A 172 13.70 0.90 7.73
C VAL A 172 13.47 -0.57 7.35
N LYS A 173 12.26 -0.92 6.88
CA LYS A 173 11.97 -2.28 6.41
C LYS A 173 12.87 -2.68 5.24
N SER A 174 13.04 -1.81 4.23
CA SER A 174 13.91 -2.08 3.09
C SER A 174 15.36 -2.29 3.50
N ARG A 175 15.91 -1.45 4.40
CA ARG A 175 17.28 -1.63 4.94
C ARG A 175 17.47 -2.98 5.64
N LEU A 176 16.50 -3.39 6.47
CA LEU A 176 16.54 -4.68 7.17
C LEU A 176 16.39 -5.89 6.22
N GLN A 177 15.57 -5.78 5.17
CA GLN A 177 15.38 -6.84 4.19
C GLN A 177 16.62 -7.04 3.31
N MET A 178 17.28 -5.96 2.89
CA MET A 178 18.53 -6.03 2.11
C MET A 178 19.65 -6.76 2.86
N GLN A 179 19.74 -6.60 4.19
CA GLN A 179 20.73 -7.31 5.00
C GLN A 179 20.50 -8.83 5.08
N LYS A 180 19.24 -9.29 5.05
CA LYS A 180 18.93 -10.72 5.12
C LYS A 180 19.36 -11.48 3.86
N GLN A 181 19.42 -10.83 2.70
CA GLN A 181 19.93 -11.46 1.47
C GLN A 181 21.45 -11.68 1.47
N VAL A 182 22.20 -10.91 2.27
CA VAL A 182 23.67 -11.06 2.37
C VAL A 182 24.08 -12.27 3.24
N LYS A 183 23.18 -12.78 4.11
CA LYS A 183 23.45 -13.96 4.93
C LYS A 183 23.44 -15.28 4.15
N GLY A 184 23.00 -15.29 2.88
CA GLY A 184 22.76 -16.50 2.12
C GLY A 184 23.92 -17.06 1.30
N ASP A 185 24.86 -16.25 0.80
CA ASP A 185 25.65 -16.71 -0.35
C ASP A 185 27.14 -16.36 -0.41
N ASN A 186 27.80 -15.73 0.57
CA ASN A 186 29.28 -15.68 0.59
C ASN A 186 29.84 -15.08 1.90
N GLU A 187 30.56 -15.88 2.69
CA GLU A 187 31.44 -15.37 3.76
C GLU A 187 32.47 -14.36 3.23
N ALA A 188 32.89 -14.50 1.97
CA ALA A 188 33.80 -13.55 1.30
C ALA A 188 33.20 -12.13 1.12
N ARG A 189 31.86 -12.00 1.06
CA ARG A 189 31.19 -10.69 0.88
C ARG A 189 30.97 -9.96 2.21
N ARG A 190 31.00 -10.67 3.34
CA ARG A 190 30.99 -10.09 4.69
C ARG A 190 32.27 -9.32 5.03
N LEU A 191 33.39 -9.69 4.42
CA LEU A 191 34.68 -9.02 4.63
C LEU A 191 34.84 -7.74 3.80
N LEU A 192 34.05 -7.58 2.74
CA LEU A 192 34.07 -6.40 1.86
C LEU A 192 33.00 -5.35 2.22
N MET A 193 32.03 -5.69 3.07
CA MET A 193 31.05 -4.74 3.62
C MET A 193 31.43 -4.39 5.06
N THR A 194 31.95 -3.19 5.28
CA THR A 194 32.31 -2.61 6.59
C THR A 194 31.11 -2.47 7.55
N ASP A 195 29.89 -2.79 7.12
CA ASP A 195 28.66 -2.49 7.85
C ASP A 195 28.07 -3.75 8.51
N GLN A 196 28.18 -3.80 9.84
CA GLN A 196 27.66 -4.88 10.68
C GLN A 196 26.14 -5.06 10.48
N PRO A 197 25.61 -6.30 10.42
CA PRO A 197 24.17 -6.53 10.31
C PRO A 197 23.42 -5.88 11.48
N TYR A 198 22.30 -5.19 11.21
CA TYR A 198 21.49 -4.54 12.24
C TYR A 198 20.88 -5.62 13.15
N ALA A 199 21.07 -5.48 14.47
CA ALA A 199 20.57 -6.46 15.43
C ALA A 199 19.05 -6.35 15.64
N SER A 200 18.47 -5.17 15.41
CA SER A 200 17.05 -4.88 15.64
C SER A 200 16.58 -3.69 14.81
N ILE A 201 15.25 -3.52 14.68
CA ILE A 201 14.61 -2.33 14.06
C ILE A 201 15.14 -1.05 14.71
N ARG A 202 15.25 -1.05 16.05
CA ARG A 202 15.77 0.10 16.82
C ARG A 202 17.23 0.41 16.49
N ASP A 203 18.05 -0.62 16.30
CA ASP A 203 19.48 -0.47 15.96
C ASP A 203 19.64 0.08 14.54
N CYS A 204 18.82 -0.39 13.59
CA CYS A 204 18.75 0.15 12.24
C CYS A 204 18.36 1.64 12.24
N VAL A 205 17.34 2.02 13.01
CA VAL A 205 16.87 3.42 13.12
C VAL A 205 17.96 4.29 13.75
N MET A 206 18.53 3.86 14.89
CA MET A 206 19.51 4.64 15.64
C MET A 206 20.82 4.83 14.84
N ARG A 207 21.30 3.78 14.18
CA ARG A 207 22.49 3.86 13.33
C ARG A 207 22.23 4.71 12.09
N SER A 208 21.13 4.49 11.38
CA SER A 208 20.77 5.28 10.18
C SER A 208 20.64 6.77 10.51
N TYR A 209 20.06 7.10 11.67
CA TYR A 209 19.99 8.48 12.14
C TYR A 209 21.37 9.06 12.47
N ARG A 210 22.26 8.30 13.11
CA ARG A 210 23.62 8.75 13.46
C ARG A 210 24.56 8.88 12.27
N THR A 211 24.44 8.00 11.27
CA THR A 211 25.36 7.99 10.12
C THR A 211 24.94 8.93 8.99
N GLU A 212 23.63 9.09 8.76
CA GLU A 212 23.11 9.83 7.59
C GLU A 212 22.07 10.91 7.96
N GLY A 213 21.70 11.05 9.23
CA GLY A 213 20.76 12.05 9.72
C GLY A 213 19.28 11.77 9.40
N LEU A 214 18.41 12.75 9.67
CA LEU A 214 16.97 12.68 9.37
C LEU A 214 16.66 12.60 7.88
N GLY A 215 17.54 13.13 7.03
CA GLY A 215 17.34 13.18 5.59
C GLY A 215 17.23 11.79 4.94
N VAL A 216 17.77 10.75 5.57
CA VAL A 216 17.66 9.36 5.08
C VAL A 216 16.23 8.84 5.03
N PHE A 217 15.41 9.23 6.00
CA PHE A 217 14.03 8.75 6.07
C PHE A 217 13.14 9.40 5.01
N PHE A 218 13.61 10.46 4.34
CA PHE A 218 12.90 11.15 3.25
C PHE A 218 13.66 11.07 1.90
N ARG A 219 14.80 10.37 1.87
CA ARG A 219 15.66 10.21 0.69
C ARG A 219 15.00 9.28 -0.33
N GLY A 220 14.23 9.86 -1.25
CA GLY A 220 13.45 9.16 -2.26
C GLY A 220 11.96 9.55 -2.32
N LEU A 221 11.54 10.50 -1.46
CA LEU A 221 10.24 11.16 -1.59
C LEU A 221 10.11 11.86 -2.96
N TRP A 222 11.19 12.49 -3.43
CA TRP A 222 11.24 13.16 -4.75
C TRP A 222 10.86 12.27 -5.94
N PRO A 223 11.48 11.10 -6.17
CA PRO A 223 11.05 10.19 -7.24
C PRO A 223 9.60 9.69 -7.08
N THR A 224 9.09 9.66 -5.85
CA THR A 224 7.69 9.27 -5.57
C THR A 224 6.72 10.38 -5.97
N LEU A 225 7.05 11.64 -5.66
CA LEU A 225 6.30 12.83 -6.11
C LEU A 225 6.39 13.03 -7.63
N LEU A 226 7.57 12.80 -8.21
CA LEU A 226 7.80 12.93 -9.65
C LEU A 226 7.02 11.87 -10.44
N ARG A 227 6.86 10.67 -9.88
CA ARG A 227 5.97 9.62 -10.43
C ARG A 227 4.48 9.93 -10.22
N ALA A 228 4.12 10.58 -9.11
CA ALA A 228 2.73 10.95 -8.84
C ALA A 228 2.21 11.97 -9.86
N PHE A 229 3.07 12.83 -10.41
CA PHE A 229 2.67 13.85 -11.38
C PHE A 229 2.03 13.25 -12.67
N PRO A 230 2.66 12.31 -13.40
CA PRO A 230 2.02 11.63 -14.53
C PRO A 230 0.76 10.86 -14.15
N VAL A 231 0.75 10.20 -12.98
CA VAL A 231 -0.40 9.42 -12.52
C VAL A 231 -1.60 10.34 -12.28
N ASN A 232 -1.38 11.48 -11.63
CA ASN A 232 -2.42 12.48 -11.41
C ASN A 232 -2.88 13.07 -12.76
N ALA A 233 -1.96 13.40 -13.68
CA ALA A 233 -2.30 13.91 -15.00
C ALA A 233 -3.20 12.94 -15.80
N VAL A 234 -2.87 11.65 -15.82
CA VAL A 234 -3.69 10.61 -16.48
C VAL A 234 -5.04 10.46 -15.79
N THR A 235 -5.09 10.59 -14.47
CA THR A 235 -6.33 10.47 -13.71
C THR A 235 -7.27 11.64 -14.00
N PHE A 236 -6.76 12.88 -14.04
CA PHE A 236 -7.52 14.05 -14.47
C PHE A 236 -8.05 13.90 -15.89
N TYR A 237 -7.17 13.50 -16.82
CA TYR A 237 -7.56 13.27 -18.21
C TYR A 237 -8.66 12.20 -18.36
N THR A 238 -8.52 11.09 -17.64
CA THR A 238 -9.50 9.99 -17.66
C THR A 238 -10.84 10.44 -17.07
N TYR A 239 -10.80 11.21 -15.98
CA TYR A 239 -11.99 11.76 -15.36
C TYR A 239 -12.73 12.72 -16.31
N GLU A 240 -12.02 13.65 -16.97
CA GLU A 240 -12.62 14.57 -17.94
C GLU A 240 -13.33 13.81 -19.06
N ILE A 241 -12.68 12.79 -19.63
CA ILE A 241 -13.29 11.95 -20.67
C ILE A 241 -14.54 11.24 -20.15
N MET A 242 -14.47 10.61 -18.98
CA MET A 242 -15.61 9.88 -18.41
C MET A 242 -16.78 10.82 -18.09
N MET A 243 -16.50 12.00 -17.54
CA MET A 243 -17.53 12.99 -17.22
C MET A 243 -18.19 13.52 -18.49
N SER A 244 -17.40 13.85 -19.51
CA SER A 244 -17.94 14.23 -20.83
C SER A 244 -18.77 13.12 -21.46
N PHE A 245 -18.39 11.85 -21.31
CA PHE A 245 -19.17 10.73 -21.83
C PHE A 245 -20.51 10.56 -21.10
N LEU A 246 -20.51 10.68 -19.77
CA LEU A 246 -21.73 10.56 -18.95
C LEU A 246 -22.69 11.75 -19.13
N GLN A 247 -22.18 12.95 -19.40
CA GLN A 247 -23.01 14.13 -19.68
C GLN A 247 -23.61 14.13 -21.10
N ASN A 248 -23.02 13.39 -22.03
CA ASN A 248 -23.51 13.23 -23.41
C ASN A 248 -24.45 12.02 -23.58
N LEU A 249 -24.78 11.31 -22.50
CA LEU A 249 -25.65 10.13 -22.45
C LEU A 249 -27.02 10.51 -21.88
#